data_AF-A0A0D0KN81-F1
#
_entry.id   AF-A0A0D0KN81-F1
#
_cell.length_a   1.000
_cell.length_b   1.000
_cell.length_c   1.000
_cell.angle_alpha   90.00
_cell.angle_beta   90.00
_cell.angle_gamma   90.00
#
_symmetry.space_group_name_H-M   'P 1'
#
loop_
_entity.id
_entity.type
_entity.pdbx_description
1 polymer ?
#
loop_
_entity_poly.entity_id
_entity_poly.type
_entity_poly.pdbx_seq_one_letter_code
_entity_poly.pdbx_strand_id
1 'polypeptide(L)'
;MGWWRGLLSALLLGSLAVAQAEPVVLDGTEQWMMKSAEGREYRIMISLPEGDVPYTGGYPVIYLLDGNAYFPAFHAAKRAQERLRGAILVAIGYPSDTPLDFERRAFDLSPPQPAERNTPPQGGQDLFLDFIEKRLMPRVAERFQVDQDQRSLVGHSFGGMFGIYTLFTRPALFQHVVAISPSLWWRDRYLLEHERAFFERAHAGQLDLIHSSLTLLIGDREAPQGIQDARALQLRLEDLSQYGLRSDFQIETGEDHTSVVFRVASRVLEELTSTRRF
;
A
#
# COMPACT_ATOMS: atom_id res chain seq x y z
N MET A 1 -3.18 -88.10 7.63
CA MET A 1 -3.47 -86.85 8.37
C MET A 1 -3.01 -85.68 7.51
N GLY A 2 -3.94 -84.77 7.16
CA GLY A 2 -3.65 -83.38 6.79
C GLY A 2 -3.21 -83.08 5.36
N TRP A 3 -4.17 -82.87 4.44
CA TRP A 3 -3.98 -81.98 3.29
C TRP A 3 -5.11 -80.94 3.35
N TRP A 4 -4.80 -79.74 3.83
CA TRP A 4 -5.72 -78.60 3.82
C TRP A 4 -5.34 -77.65 2.69
N ARG A 5 -6.38 -77.29 1.92
CA ARG A 5 -6.37 -76.30 0.85
C ARG A 5 -6.18 -74.90 1.42
N GLY A 6 -5.38 -74.09 0.76
CA GLY A 6 -5.30 -72.64 0.98
C GLY A 6 -5.18 -71.92 -0.35
N LEU A 7 -6.30 -71.53 -0.94
CA LEU A 7 -6.35 -70.57 -2.05
C LEU A 7 -6.19 -69.18 -1.43
N LEU A 8 -5.02 -68.56 -1.65
CA LEU A 8 -4.76 -67.17 -1.31
C LEU A 8 -5.43 -66.26 -2.35
N SER A 9 -6.58 -65.69 -1.98
CA SER A 9 -7.17 -64.56 -2.69
C SER A 9 -6.32 -63.30 -2.40
N ALA A 10 -5.55 -62.86 -3.38
CA ALA A 10 -4.85 -61.58 -3.32
C ALA A 10 -5.85 -60.43 -3.50
N LEU A 11 -6.22 -59.78 -2.39
CA LEU A 11 -6.93 -58.50 -2.39
C LEU A 11 -5.93 -57.39 -2.76
N LEU A 12 -5.91 -56.99 -4.03
CA LEU A 12 -5.32 -55.73 -4.48
C LEU A 12 -6.17 -54.57 -3.97
N LEU A 13 -5.88 -54.10 -2.75
CA LEU A 13 -6.35 -52.81 -2.27
C LEU A 13 -5.58 -51.72 -3.00
N GLY A 14 -6.16 -51.21 -4.09
CA GLY A 14 -5.68 -49.98 -4.71
C GLY A 14 -5.77 -48.85 -3.70
N SER A 15 -4.62 -48.28 -3.33
CA SER A 15 -4.58 -47.04 -2.55
C SER A 15 -5.17 -45.93 -3.41
N LEU A 16 -6.39 -45.52 -3.08
CA LEU A 16 -6.91 -44.23 -3.53
C LEU A 16 -5.98 -43.16 -2.94
N ALA A 17 -5.17 -42.54 -3.79
CA ALA A 17 -4.37 -41.39 -3.39
C ALA A 17 -5.35 -40.30 -2.94
N VAL A 18 -5.43 -40.06 -1.64
CA VAL A 18 -6.14 -38.93 -1.08
C VAL A 18 -5.39 -37.70 -1.54
N ALA A 19 -6.05 -36.81 -2.28
CA ALA A 19 -5.46 -35.53 -2.67
C ALA A 19 -4.99 -34.80 -1.41
N GLN A 20 -3.69 -34.54 -1.32
CA GLN A 20 -3.10 -33.79 -0.21
C GLN A 20 -3.39 -32.30 -0.43
N ALA A 21 -3.92 -31.64 0.58
CA ALA A 21 -4.14 -30.20 0.52
C ALA A 21 -2.80 -29.46 0.58
N GLU A 22 -2.56 -28.58 -0.39
CA GLU A 22 -1.42 -27.66 -0.40
C GLU A 22 -1.94 -26.22 -0.26
N PRO A 23 -1.19 -25.33 0.43
CA PRO A 23 -1.54 -23.92 0.47
C PRO A 23 -1.58 -23.32 -0.93
N VAL A 24 -2.52 -22.40 -1.18
CA VAL A 24 -2.53 -21.62 -2.42
C VAL A 24 -1.37 -20.64 -2.39
N VAL A 25 -0.54 -20.67 -3.42
CA VAL A 25 0.58 -19.73 -3.63
C VAL A 25 0.24 -18.78 -4.76
N LEU A 26 0.54 -17.49 -4.59
CA LEU A 26 0.41 -16.49 -5.65
C LEU A 26 1.66 -16.52 -6.53
N ASP A 27 1.48 -16.79 -7.82
CA ASP A 27 2.58 -16.87 -8.78
C ASP A 27 3.20 -15.49 -9.07
N GLY A 28 4.48 -15.47 -9.45
CA GLY A 28 5.17 -14.21 -9.72
C GLY A 28 5.27 -13.30 -8.48
N THR A 29 5.33 -13.88 -7.28
CA THR A 29 5.51 -13.15 -6.02
C THR A 29 6.74 -13.62 -5.26
N GLU A 30 7.32 -12.73 -4.46
CA GLU A 30 8.33 -13.06 -3.45
C GLU A 30 8.03 -12.34 -2.13
N GLN A 31 8.62 -12.84 -1.03
CA GLN A 31 8.46 -12.25 0.30
C GLN A 31 9.82 -12.05 0.97
N TRP A 32 10.01 -10.90 1.61
CA TRP A 32 11.15 -10.62 2.49
C TRP A 32 10.69 -10.38 3.92
N MET A 33 11.58 -10.67 4.86
CA MET A 33 11.47 -10.17 6.22
C MET A 33 12.55 -9.11 6.43
N MET A 34 12.15 -7.90 6.79
CA MET A 34 13.06 -6.76 6.94
C MET A 34 12.93 -6.14 8.32
N LYS A 35 14.03 -5.58 8.84
CA LYS A 35 14.06 -4.90 10.14
C LYS A 35 14.29 -3.40 9.98
N SER A 36 13.57 -2.58 10.75
CA SER A 36 13.91 -1.16 10.94
C SER A 36 15.20 -0.99 11.74
N ALA A 37 15.66 0.26 11.88
CA ALA A 37 16.80 0.60 12.75
C ALA A 37 16.58 0.16 14.20
N GLU A 38 15.34 0.28 14.68
CA GLU A 38 14.92 -0.13 16.02
C GLU A 38 14.63 -1.64 16.14
N GLY A 39 14.97 -2.43 15.12
CA GLY A 39 14.78 -3.88 15.13
C GLY A 39 13.34 -4.36 14.90
N ARG A 40 12.37 -3.47 14.61
CA ARG A 40 10.99 -3.86 14.28
C ARG A 40 10.95 -4.59 12.95
N GLU A 41 10.33 -5.77 12.94
CA GLU A 41 10.17 -6.60 11.74
C GLU A 41 8.96 -6.19 10.90
N TYR A 42 9.12 -6.27 9.58
CA TYR A 42 8.10 -6.06 8.56
C TYR A 42 8.15 -7.18 7.52
N ARG A 43 6.98 -7.67 7.15
CA ARG A 43 6.79 -8.62 6.05
C ARG A 43 6.60 -7.82 4.76
N ILE A 44 7.53 -7.94 3.84
CA ILE A 44 7.46 -7.26 2.54
C ILE A 44 7.03 -8.28 1.49
N MET A 45 5.86 -8.09 0.88
CA MET A 45 5.33 -8.96 -0.17
C MET A 45 5.45 -8.23 -1.50
N ILE A 46 6.01 -8.89 -2.50
CA ILE A 46 6.37 -8.26 -3.77
C ILE A 46 5.69 -9.00 -4.92
N SER A 47 4.94 -8.26 -5.74
CA SER A 47 4.52 -8.72 -7.07
C SER A 47 5.61 -8.33 -8.06
N LEU A 48 6.21 -9.33 -8.69
CA LEU A 48 7.33 -9.14 -9.61
C LEU A 48 6.87 -8.44 -10.89
N PRO A 49 7.75 -7.62 -11.51
CA PRO A 49 7.47 -7.05 -12.83
C PRO A 49 7.49 -8.18 -13.88
N GLU A 50 6.60 -8.10 -14.85
CA GLU A 50 6.51 -9.01 -15.99
C GLU A 50 7.02 -8.30 -17.25
N GLY A 51 7.83 -9.00 -18.05
CA GLY A 51 8.43 -8.46 -19.26
C GLY A 51 9.72 -7.67 -19.02
N ASP A 52 10.25 -7.11 -20.10
CA ASP A 52 11.52 -6.39 -20.08
C ASP A 52 11.42 -5.04 -19.37
N VAL A 53 12.58 -4.50 -18.97
CA VAL A 53 12.68 -3.16 -18.39
C VAL A 53 12.11 -2.14 -19.39
N PRO A 54 11.19 -1.24 -18.97
CA PRO A 54 10.66 -0.20 -19.83
C PRO A 54 11.74 0.66 -20.48
N TYR A 55 11.45 1.20 -21.67
CA TYR A 55 12.37 2.09 -22.39
C TYR A 55 12.73 3.37 -21.61
N THR A 56 11.94 3.74 -20.60
CA THR A 56 12.21 4.85 -19.67
C THR A 56 13.40 4.57 -18.75
N GLY A 57 13.93 3.34 -18.74
CA GLY A 57 15.16 2.99 -18.03
C GLY A 57 14.95 2.36 -16.65
N GLY A 58 13.71 2.07 -16.27
CA GLY A 58 13.41 1.37 -15.02
C GLY A 58 11.95 0.97 -14.88
N TYR A 59 11.68 0.05 -13.97
CA TYR A 59 10.32 -0.34 -13.59
C TYR A 59 9.72 0.67 -12.62
N PRO A 60 8.47 1.09 -12.83
CA PRO A 60 7.73 1.87 -11.85
C PRO A 60 7.41 1.03 -10.61
N VAL A 61 7.36 1.65 -9.43
CA VAL A 61 7.18 0.94 -8.15
C VAL A 61 6.00 1.50 -7.37
N ILE A 62 5.10 0.62 -6.95
CA ILE A 62 3.92 0.93 -6.16
C ILE A 62 4.12 0.36 -4.77
N TYR A 63 4.22 1.21 -3.76
CA TYR A 63 4.30 0.84 -2.36
C TYR A 63 2.88 0.82 -1.79
N LEU A 64 2.47 -0.34 -1.26
CA LEU A 64 1.12 -0.56 -0.73
C LEU A 64 1.20 -0.78 0.79
N LEU A 65 0.54 0.06 1.57
CA LEU A 65 0.46 -0.09 3.02
C LEU A 65 -0.57 -1.17 3.41
N ASP A 66 -0.49 -1.65 4.65
CA ASP A 66 -1.37 -2.69 5.20
C ASP A 66 -1.38 -3.96 4.30
N GLY A 67 -0.19 -4.36 3.84
CA GLY A 67 -0.01 -5.38 2.81
C GLY A 67 -0.64 -6.74 3.11
N ASN A 68 -0.74 -7.14 4.38
CA ASN A 68 -1.37 -8.39 4.79
C ASN A 68 -2.84 -8.47 4.34
N ALA A 69 -3.55 -7.34 4.33
CA ALA A 69 -4.95 -7.27 3.90
C ALA A 69 -5.11 -7.15 2.38
N TYR A 70 -4.25 -6.34 1.75
CA TYR A 70 -4.55 -5.83 0.40
C TYR A 70 -3.68 -6.42 -0.70
N PHE A 71 -2.55 -7.05 -0.39
CA PHE A 71 -1.61 -7.55 -1.40
C PHE A 71 -2.25 -8.50 -2.42
N PRO A 72 -3.05 -9.53 -2.03
CA PRO A 72 -3.63 -10.45 -3.02
C PRO A 72 -4.53 -9.75 -4.04
N ALA A 73 -5.36 -8.80 -3.60
CA ALA A 73 -6.27 -8.06 -4.47
C ALA A 73 -5.51 -7.16 -5.46
N PHE A 74 -4.53 -6.39 -4.97
CA PHE A 74 -3.71 -5.52 -5.81
C PHE A 74 -2.77 -6.31 -6.72
N HIS A 75 -2.25 -7.46 -6.28
CA HIS A 75 -1.48 -8.37 -7.11
C HIS A 75 -2.32 -8.88 -8.30
N ALA A 76 -3.52 -9.41 -8.02
CA ALA A 76 -4.42 -9.89 -9.07
C ALA A 76 -4.82 -8.77 -10.04
N ALA A 77 -5.16 -7.59 -9.53
CA ALA A 77 -5.50 -6.43 -10.35
C ALA A 77 -4.34 -5.96 -11.24
N LYS A 78 -3.11 -5.88 -10.71
CA LYS A 78 -1.90 -5.54 -11.48
C LYS A 78 -1.68 -6.52 -12.63
N ARG A 79 -1.80 -7.82 -12.39
CA ARG A 79 -1.55 -8.86 -13.41
C ARG A 79 -2.64 -8.93 -14.47
N ALA A 80 -3.87 -8.60 -14.11
CA ALA A 80 -4.98 -8.52 -15.05
C ALA A 80 -4.83 -7.37 -16.07
N GLN A 81 -4.07 -6.32 -15.72
CA GLN A 81 -3.93 -5.11 -16.52
C GLN A 81 -2.59 -5.03 -17.25
N GLU A 82 -2.60 -5.13 -18.58
CA GLU A 82 -1.40 -5.17 -19.42
C GLU A 82 -0.42 -4.01 -19.14
N ARG A 83 -0.93 -2.78 -18.99
CA ARG A 83 -0.12 -1.57 -18.74
C ARG A 83 0.63 -1.56 -17.41
N LEU A 84 0.24 -2.44 -16.48
CA LEU A 84 0.78 -2.52 -15.12
C LEU A 84 1.55 -3.79 -14.84
N ARG A 85 1.51 -4.76 -15.76
CA ARG A 85 2.27 -6.01 -15.64
C ARG A 85 3.77 -5.75 -15.41
N GLY A 86 4.32 -4.70 -16.03
CA GLY A 86 5.70 -4.29 -15.80
C GLY A 86 5.98 -3.52 -14.50
N ALA A 87 4.96 -3.12 -13.72
CA ALA A 87 5.19 -2.42 -12.45
C ALA A 87 5.61 -3.40 -11.34
N ILE A 88 6.40 -2.93 -10.38
CA ILE A 88 6.70 -3.65 -9.14
C ILE A 88 5.69 -3.21 -8.09
N LEU A 89 4.96 -4.15 -7.47
CA LEU A 89 4.11 -3.85 -6.31
C LEU A 89 4.81 -4.34 -5.05
N VAL A 90 5.18 -3.41 -4.16
CA VAL A 90 5.84 -3.68 -2.88
C VAL A 90 4.84 -3.41 -1.75
N ALA A 91 4.22 -4.46 -1.23
CA ALA A 91 3.28 -4.36 -0.12
C ALA A 91 3.99 -4.51 1.22
N ILE A 92 3.76 -3.55 2.11
CA ILE A 92 4.40 -3.45 3.42
C ILE A 92 3.41 -3.93 4.47
N GLY A 93 3.77 -5.05 5.10
CA GLY A 93 2.95 -5.72 6.10
C GLY A 93 3.73 -6.07 7.37
N TYR A 94 3.12 -6.89 8.19
CA TYR A 94 3.63 -7.33 9.49
C TYR A 94 3.80 -8.85 9.51
N PRO A 95 4.71 -9.39 10.31
CA PRO A 95 4.84 -10.84 10.55
C PRO A 95 3.68 -11.37 11.42
N SER A 96 2.46 -11.21 10.92
CA SER A 96 1.20 -11.61 11.55
C SER A 96 0.31 -12.33 10.53
N ASP A 97 -0.56 -13.21 11.01
CA ASP A 97 -1.53 -13.93 10.18
C ASP A 97 -2.89 -13.22 10.11
N THR A 98 -3.05 -12.10 10.83
CA THR A 98 -4.23 -11.25 10.71
C THR A 98 -4.13 -10.33 9.48
N PRO A 99 -5.24 -10.06 8.76
CA PRO A 99 -5.24 -9.09 7.67
C PRO A 99 -4.78 -7.69 8.10
N LEU A 100 -5.22 -7.24 9.28
CA LEU A 100 -4.82 -5.96 9.88
C LEU A 100 -4.31 -6.19 11.29
N ASP A 101 -3.02 -5.94 11.51
CA ASP A 101 -2.42 -5.89 12.85
C ASP A 101 -2.65 -4.50 13.45
N PHE A 102 -3.72 -4.36 14.23
CA PHE A 102 -4.19 -3.06 14.73
C PHE A 102 -3.17 -2.37 15.66
N GLU A 103 -2.43 -3.12 16.46
CA GLU A 103 -1.43 -2.54 17.36
C GLU A 103 -0.24 -1.99 16.55
N ARG A 104 0.28 -2.79 15.62
CA ARG A 104 1.41 -2.38 14.79
C ARG A 104 1.07 -1.20 13.90
N ARG A 105 -0.06 -1.26 13.20
CA ARG A 105 -0.46 -0.18 12.29
C ARG A 105 -0.87 1.10 13.02
N ALA A 106 -1.44 1.00 14.22
CA ALA A 106 -1.69 2.19 15.03
C ALA A 106 -0.37 2.88 15.37
N PHE A 107 0.66 2.12 15.75
CA PHE A 107 1.99 2.67 15.97
C PHE A 107 2.59 3.29 14.70
N ASP A 108 2.70 2.52 13.63
CA ASP A 108 3.46 2.88 12.44
C ASP A 108 2.78 3.95 11.56
N LEU A 109 1.45 4.11 11.61
CA LEU A 109 0.69 4.97 10.69
C LEU A 109 0.10 6.22 11.34
N SER A 110 0.40 6.49 12.61
CA SER A 110 -0.22 7.60 13.35
C SER A 110 0.79 8.41 14.17
N PRO A 111 0.46 9.68 14.49
CA PRO A 111 1.37 10.57 15.21
C PRO A 111 1.45 10.24 16.71
N PRO A 112 2.48 10.76 17.40
CA PRO A 112 2.63 10.57 18.84
C PRO A 112 1.38 11.03 19.61
N GLN A 113 1.01 10.25 20.62
CA GLN A 113 -0.10 10.57 21.51
C GLN A 113 0.40 10.89 22.93
N PRO A 114 -0.33 11.76 23.66
CA PRO A 114 -0.18 11.85 25.11
C PRO A 114 -0.35 10.47 25.76
N ALA A 115 0.44 10.18 26.79
CA ALA A 115 0.52 8.86 27.40
C ALA A 115 -0.85 8.34 27.88
N GLU A 116 -1.74 9.24 28.31
CA GLU A 116 -3.08 8.93 28.83
C GLU A 116 -4.04 8.41 27.75
N ARG A 117 -3.72 8.61 26.46
CA ARG A 117 -4.54 8.21 25.31
C ARG A 117 -3.73 7.40 24.29
N ASN A 118 -2.61 6.81 24.71
CA ASN A 118 -1.68 6.08 23.83
C ASN A 118 -1.86 4.55 23.91
N THR A 119 -3.13 4.10 23.92
CA THR A 119 -3.50 2.68 23.92
C THR A 119 -4.47 2.41 22.76
N PRO A 120 -4.07 1.64 21.72
CA PRO A 120 -2.75 1.06 21.52
C PRO A 120 -1.65 2.12 21.32
N PRO A 121 -0.36 1.76 21.47
CA PRO A 121 0.75 2.68 21.24
C PRO A 121 0.75 3.28 19.83
N GLN A 122 1.05 4.57 19.75
CA GLN A 122 1.07 5.42 18.55
C GLN A 122 2.36 6.25 18.49
N GLY A 123 2.63 6.90 17.35
CA GLY A 123 3.77 7.79 17.18
C GLY A 123 4.99 7.21 16.49
N GLY A 124 4.83 6.07 15.82
CA GLY A 124 5.86 5.42 15.03
C GLY A 124 6.02 5.98 13.62
N GLN A 125 5.15 6.90 13.15
CA GLN A 125 5.12 7.35 11.76
C GLN A 125 6.49 7.77 11.20
N ASP A 126 7.31 8.50 11.95
CA ASP A 126 8.62 8.93 11.46
C ASP A 126 9.62 7.77 11.37
N LEU A 127 9.54 6.83 12.32
CA LEU A 127 10.37 5.63 12.34
C LEU A 127 9.97 4.67 11.21
N PHE A 128 8.68 4.60 10.90
CA PHE A 128 8.17 3.82 9.79
C PHE A 128 8.52 4.46 8.45
N LEU A 129 8.38 5.77 8.32
CA LEU A 129 8.79 6.51 7.13
C LEU A 129 10.31 6.42 6.90
N ASP A 130 11.11 6.49 7.97
CA ASP A 130 12.55 6.22 7.92
C ASP A 130 12.87 4.79 7.47
N PHE A 131 12.10 3.80 7.91
CA PHE A 131 12.27 2.42 7.42
C PHE A 131 12.00 2.32 5.91
N ILE A 132 10.92 2.94 5.44
CA ILE A 132 10.56 2.96 4.01
C ILE A 132 11.68 3.61 3.20
N GLU A 133 12.08 4.83 3.57
CA GLU A 133 13.07 5.63 2.83
C GLU A 133 14.47 5.04 2.91
N LYS A 134 14.95 4.71 4.11
CA LYS A 134 16.39 4.44 4.34
C LYS A 134 16.75 2.96 4.25
N ARG A 135 15.76 2.05 4.19
CA ARG A 135 15.99 0.60 4.16
C ARG A 135 15.23 -0.10 3.05
N LEU A 136 13.91 0.07 3.00
CA LEU A 136 13.10 -0.65 2.03
C LEU A 136 13.37 -0.18 0.60
N MET A 137 13.27 1.12 0.33
CA MET A 137 13.50 1.67 -1.01
C MET A 137 14.90 1.32 -1.56
N PRO A 138 16.01 1.49 -0.81
CA PRO A 138 17.33 1.05 -1.25
C PRO A 138 17.39 -0.45 -1.57
N ARG A 139 16.76 -1.30 -0.74
CA ARG A 139 16.75 -2.75 -0.97
C ARG A 139 15.98 -3.13 -2.24
N VAL A 140 14.87 -2.45 -2.51
CA VAL A 140 14.11 -2.63 -3.77
C VAL A 140 14.94 -2.20 -4.97
N ALA A 141 15.62 -1.04 -4.90
CA ALA A 141 16.47 -0.52 -5.97
C ALA A 141 17.75 -1.35 -6.21
N GLU A 142 18.25 -2.06 -5.20
CA GLU A 142 19.35 -3.02 -5.35
C GLU A 142 18.89 -4.28 -6.11
N ARG A 143 17.66 -4.74 -5.84
CA ARG A 143 17.11 -5.98 -6.41
C ARG A 143 16.54 -5.80 -7.82
N PHE A 144 16.04 -4.61 -8.13
CA PHE A 144 15.35 -4.30 -9.37
C PHE A 144 15.84 -2.99 -9.97
N GLN A 145 15.85 -2.89 -11.30
CA GLN A 145 16.12 -1.63 -11.99
C GLN A 145 14.89 -0.71 -11.85
N VAL A 146 14.86 0.10 -10.79
CA VAL A 146 13.74 0.98 -10.43
C VAL A 146 13.83 2.31 -11.15
N ASP A 147 12.70 2.77 -11.71
CA ASP A 147 12.51 4.16 -12.11
C ASP A 147 12.23 5.01 -10.86
N GLN A 148 13.20 5.84 -10.49
CA GLN A 148 13.17 6.65 -9.26
C GLN A 148 12.13 7.79 -9.33
N ASP A 149 11.69 8.15 -10.54
CA ASP A 149 10.70 9.20 -10.78
C ASP A 149 9.28 8.61 -10.91
N GLN A 150 9.13 7.29 -10.74
CA GLN A 150 7.85 6.58 -10.86
C GLN A 150 7.55 5.73 -9.63
N ARG A 151 7.66 6.36 -8.45
CA ARG A 151 7.32 5.76 -7.17
C ARG A 151 5.96 6.26 -6.68
N SER A 152 5.12 5.33 -6.26
CA SER A 152 3.78 5.62 -5.77
C SER A 152 3.55 5.03 -4.38
N LEU A 153 2.71 5.67 -3.58
CA LEU A 153 2.28 5.18 -2.27
C LEU A 153 0.76 5.06 -2.24
N VAL A 154 0.26 3.89 -1.86
CA VAL A 154 -1.18 3.63 -1.69
C VAL A 154 -1.44 3.24 -0.25
N GLY A 155 -2.41 3.91 0.38
CA GLY A 155 -2.80 3.63 1.76
C GLY A 155 -4.30 3.82 1.99
N HIS A 156 -4.85 2.99 2.88
CA HIS A 156 -6.25 3.03 3.28
C HIS A 156 -6.41 3.45 4.74
N SER A 157 -7.43 4.26 5.06
CA SER A 157 -7.74 4.66 6.44
C SER A 157 -6.55 5.38 7.11
N PHE A 158 -5.98 4.84 8.19
CA PHE A 158 -4.71 5.35 8.76
C PHE A 158 -3.56 5.33 7.75
N GLY A 159 -3.50 4.35 6.86
CA GLY A 159 -2.54 4.31 5.76
C GLY A 159 -2.73 5.48 4.79
N GLY A 160 -3.97 5.87 4.51
CA GLY A 160 -4.27 7.06 3.69
C GLY A 160 -3.83 8.36 4.37
N MET A 161 -4.08 8.47 5.68
CA MET A 161 -3.58 9.58 6.50
C MET A 161 -2.04 9.63 6.51
N PHE A 162 -1.37 8.49 6.68
CA PHE A 162 0.08 8.37 6.62
C PHE A 162 0.64 8.70 5.22
N GLY A 163 -0.08 8.34 4.15
CA GLY A 163 0.29 8.73 2.79
C GLY A 163 0.31 10.25 2.62
N ILE A 164 -0.72 10.94 3.12
CA ILE A 164 -0.79 12.41 3.08
C ILE A 164 0.31 13.03 3.97
N TYR A 165 0.54 12.47 5.15
CA TYR A 165 1.66 12.86 6.02
C TYR A 165 3.00 12.76 5.29
N THR A 166 3.22 11.67 4.55
CA THR A 166 4.43 11.44 3.76
C THR A 166 4.60 12.50 2.67
N LEU A 167 3.53 12.85 1.95
CA LEU A 167 3.56 13.91 0.95
C LEU A 167 3.96 15.26 1.57
N PHE A 168 3.39 15.62 2.72
CA PHE A 168 3.67 16.92 3.34
C PHE A 168 5.08 17.02 3.94
N THR A 169 5.57 15.93 4.52
CA THR A 169 6.85 15.96 5.24
C THR A 169 8.05 15.58 4.37
N ARG A 170 7.89 14.66 3.42
CA ARG A 170 8.96 14.15 2.54
C ARG A 170 8.47 14.00 1.08
N PRO A 171 8.06 15.10 0.42
CA PRO A 171 7.41 15.06 -0.90
C PRO A 171 8.24 14.41 -2.02
N ALA A 172 9.56 14.34 -1.89
CA ALA A 172 10.44 13.75 -2.90
C ALA A 172 10.41 12.20 -2.93
N LEU A 173 9.82 11.55 -1.92
CA LEU A 173 9.85 10.08 -1.82
C LEU A 173 8.90 9.40 -2.82
N PHE A 174 7.76 10.02 -3.09
CA PHE A 174 6.72 9.46 -3.93
C PHE A 174 6.15 10.55 -4.85
N GLN A 175 6.12 10.27 -6.14
CA GLN A 175 5.51 11.17 -7.12
C GLN A 175 3.99 11.07 -7.06
N HIS A 176 3.42 9.91 -6.72
CA HIS A 176 1.98 9.73 -6.68
C HIS A 176 1.53 9.12 -5.36
N VAL A 177 0.66 9.81 -4.62
CA VAL A 177 0.05 9.30 -3.40
C VAL A 177 -1.44 9.08 -3.65
N VAL A 178 -1.93 7.88 -3.34
CA VAL A 178 -3.36 7.55 -3.37
C VAL A 178 -3.81 7.22 -1.96
N ALA A 179 -4.61 8.12 -1.39
CA ALA A 179 -5.16 8.02 -0.06
C ALA A 179 -6.63 7.60 -0.14
N ILE A 180 -6.90 6.34 0.19
CA ILE A 180 -8.24 5.75 0.18
C ILE A 180 -8.84 5.92 1.57
N SER A 181 -9.98 6.58 1.67
CA SER A 181 -10.73 6.83 2.91
C SER A 181 -9.85 7.36 4.06
N PRO A 182 -9.02 8.41 3.84
CA PRO A 182 -8.04 8.82 4.82
C PRO A 182 -8.69 9.31 6.11
N SER A 183 -8.12 8.93 7.26
CA SER A 183 -8.60 9.31 8.59
C SER A 183 -8.26 10.76 8.98
N LEU A 184 -8.71 11.74 8.20
CA LEU A 184 -8.37 13.17 8.38
C LEU A 184 -8.92 13.79 9.67
N TRP A 185 -9.99 13.21 10.21
CA TRP A 185 -10.60 13.60 11.49
C TRP A 185 -9.70 13.33 12.70
N TRP A 186 -8.64 12.53 12.53
CA TRP A 186 -7.81 12.07 13.63
C TRP A 186 -7.21 13.24 14.42
N ARG A 187 -7.44 13.22 15.75
CA ARG A 187 -6.83 14.13 16.75
C ARG A 187 -6.90 15.60 16.37
N ASP A 188 -8.12 16.09 16.20
CA ASP A 188 -8.40 17.50 15.92
C ASP A 188 -7.72 18.00 14.63
N ARG A 189 -7.65 17.11 13.63
CA ARG A 189 -7.05 17.38 12.30
C ARG A 189 -5.55 17.62 12.40
N TYR A 190 -4.85 16.65 12.99
CA TYR A 190 -3.38 16.64 13.17
C TYR A 190 -2.59 17.08 11.91
N LEU A 191 -3.06 16.72 10.71
CA LEU A 191 -2.37 17.06 9.46
C LEU A 191 -2.34 18.55 9.13
N LEU A 192 -3.14 19.40 9.78
CA LEU A 192 -3.22 20.84 9.44
C LEU A 192 -1.89 21.59 9.63
N GLU A 193 -1.06 21.19 10.61
CA GLU A 193 0.24 21.83 10.80
C GLU A 193 1.20 21.47 9.66
N HIS A 194 1.25 20.19 9.29
CA HIS A 194 2.05 19.69 8.17
C HIS A 194 1.59 20.27 6.84
N GLU A 195 0.27 20.40 6.67
CA GLU A 195 -0.33 21.07 5.51
C GLU A 195 0.18 22.52 5.41
N ARG A 196 0.07 23.32 6.48
CA ARG A 196 0.57 24.72 6.47
C ARG A 196 2.05 24.81 6.12
N ALA A 197 2.90 23.98 6.75
CA ALA A 197 4.33 23.97 6.46
C ALA A 197 4.62 23.56 5.00
N PHE A 198 3.86 22.61 4.45
CA PHE A 198 3.95 22.20 3.05
C PHE A 198 3.59 23.36 2.10
N PHE A 199 2.51 24.10 2.39
CA PHE A 199 2.14 25.29 1.64
C PHE A 199 3.22 26.37 1.68
N GLU A 200 3.73 26.70 2.87
CA GLU A 200 4.78 27.72 3.03
C GLU A 200 6.02 27.38 2.19
N ARG A 201 6.46 26.12 2.22
CA ARG A 201 7.58 25.64 1.41
C ARG A 201 7.29 25.68 -0.10
N ALA A 202 6.09 25.33 -0.53
CA ALA A 202 5.67 25.42 -1.94
C ALA A 202 5.71 26.88 -2.44
N HIS A 203 5.10 27.80 -1.68
CA HIS A 203 5.07 29.23 -2.01
C HIS A 203 6.45 29.89 -2.01
N ALA A 204 7.34 29.41 -1.15
CA ALA A 204 8.73 29.84 -1.11
C ALA A 204 9.60 29.25 -2.25
N GLY A 205 9.03 28.43 -3.15
CA GLY A 205 9.77 27.77 -4.23
C GLY A 205 10.76 26.72 -3.75
N GLN A 206 10.55 26.16 -2.55
CA GLN A 206 11.44 25.18 -1.91
C GLN A 206 11.04 23.73 -2.22
N LEU A 207 9.98 23.54 -2.99
CA LEU A 207 9.46 22.25 -3.41
C LEU A 207 9.40 22.19 -4.93
N ASP A 208 9.89 21.08 -5.49
CA ASP A 208 9.53 20.67 -6.85
C ASP A 208 8.34 19.73 -6.74
N LEU A 209 7.15 20.25 -7.08
CA LEU A 209 5.91 19.49 -7.11
C LEU A 209 5.52 19.11 -8.53
N ILE A 210 6.37 19.39 -9.51
CA ILE A 210 6.08 19.05 -10.89
C ILE A 210 6.05 17.52 -10.98
N HIS A 211 4.93 16.98 -11.47
CA HIS A 211 4.61 15.55 -11.53
C HIS A 211 4.23 14.89 -10.21
N SER A 212 4.12 15.66 -9.13
CA SER A 212 3.50 15.17 -7.91
C SER A 212 1.98 15.09 -8.05
N SER A 213 1.35 14.07 -7.45
CA SER A 213 -0.09 14.03 -7.30
C SER A 213 -0.56 13.42 -5.99
N LEU A 214 -1.73 13.89 -5.53
CA LEU A 214 -2.51 13.30 -4.45
C LEU A 214 -3.92 12.98 -4.95
N THR A 215 -4.30 11.72 -4.85
CA THR A 215 -5.68 11.29 -5.11
C THR A 215 -6.33 10.89 -3.80
N LEU A 216 -7.50 11.47 -3.54
CA LEU A 216 -8.35 11.17 -2.41
C LEU A 216 -9.55 10.38 -2.91
N LEU A 217 -9.69 9.12 -2.50
CA LEU A 217 -10.80 8.27 -2.90
C LEU A 217 -11.62 7.89 -1.67
N ILE A 218 -12.94 8.06 -1.71
CA ILE A 218 -13.81 7.76 -0.57
C ILE A 218 -15.11 7.07 -0.99
N GLY A 219 -15.66 6.17 -0.17
CA GLY A 219 -16.97 5.57 -0.43
C GLY A 219 -18.12 6.54 -0.13
N ASP A 220 -19.20 6.51 -0.92
CA ASP A 220 -20.37 7.38 -0.70
C ASP A 220 -21.20 7.03 0.55
N ARG A 221 -21.00 5.84 1.13
CA ARG A 221 -21.62 5.39 2.39
C ARG A 221 -20.76 5.62 3.63
N GLU A 222 -19.62 6.31 3.48
CA GLU A 222 -18.81 6.72 4.63
C GLU A 222 -19.47 7.85 5.43
N ALA A 223 -18.92 8.13 6.63
CA ALA A 223 -19.41 9.21 7.46
C ALA A 223 -19.38 10.54 6.68
N PRO A 224 -20.48 11.32 6.64
CA PRO A 224 -20.54 12.57 5.88
C PRO A 224 -19.40 13.54 6.20
N GLN A 225 -18.95 13.56 7.47
CA GLN A 225 -17.83 14.36 7.91
C GLN A 225 -16.51 13.93 7.22
N GLY A 226 -16.25 12.63 7.08
CA GLY A 226 -15.05 12.14 6.39
C GLY A 226 -15.03 12.52 4.92
N ILE A 227 -16.18 12.43 4.24
CA ILE A 227 -16.35 12.86 2.84
C ILE A 227 -16.07 14.37 2.72
N GLN A 228 -16.61 15.16 3.63
CA GLN A 228 -16.39 16.61 3.66
C GLN A 228 -14.94 16.98 3.95
N ASP A 229 -14.28 16.32 4.91
CA ASP A 229 -12.89 16.59 5.26
C ASP A 229 -11.95 16.28 4.08
N ALA A 230 -12.16 15.15 3.38
CA ALA A 230 -11.38 14.77 2.21
C ALA A 230 -11.57 15.77 1.06
N ARG A 231 -12.82 16.14 0.76
CA ARG A 231 -13.10 17.15 -0.27
C ARG A 231 -12.52 18.51 0.09
N ALA A 232 -12.64 18.94 1.35
CA ALA A 232 -12.11 20.20 1.81
C ALA A 232 -10.58 20.25 1.71
N LEU A 233 -9.89 19.14 2.01
CA LEU A 233 -8.44 19.03 1.81
C LEU A 233 -8.07 19.17 0.34
N GLN A 234 -8.76 18.45 -0.55
CA GLN A 234 -8.50 18.52 -1.99
C GLN A 234 -8.64 19.96 -2.51
N LEU A 235 -9.74 20.63 -2.16
CA LEU A 235 -10.01 22.02 -2.57
C LEU A 235 -8.91 22.99 -2.10
N ARG A 236 -8.39 22.83 -0.88
CA ARG A 236 -7.26 23.66 -0.43
C ARG A 236 -6.01 23.40 -1.26
N LEU A 237 -5.73 22.14 -1.60
CA LEU A 237 -4.56 21.76 -2.39
C LEU A 237 -4.65 22.15 -3.87
N GLU A 238 -5.82 22.50 -4.40
CA GLU A 238 -5.96 22.97 -5.80
C GLU A 238 -5.09 24.20 -6.08
N ASP A 239 -4.92 25.09 -5.10
CA ASP A 239 -4.06 26.26 -5.21
C ASP A 239 -2.60 25.89 -5.50
N LEU A 240 -2.15 24.69 -5.11
CA LEU A 240 -0.80 24.21 -5.36
C LEU A 240 -0.59 23.66 -6.78
N SER A 241 -1.65 23.58 -7.59
CA SER A 241 -1.56 23.21 -9.01
C SER A 241 -0.69 24.16 -9.83
N GLN A 242 -0.65 25.44 -9.45
CA GLN A 242 0.25 26.42 -10.07
C GLN A 242 1.74 26.10 -9.83
N TYR A 243 2.06 25.29 -8.82
CA TYR A 243 3.41 24.80 -8.52
C TYR A 243 3.64 23.37 -9.04
N GLY A 244 2.66 22.76 -9.73
CA GLY A 244 2.76 21.45 -10.37
C GLY A 244 2.05 20.30 -9.65
N LEU A 245 1.55 20.51 -8.43
CA LEU A 245 0.84 19.46 -7.68
C LEU A 245 -0.56 19.21 -8.29
N ARG A 246 -0.84 17.98 -8.68
CA ARG A 246 -2.20 17.57 -9.07
C ARG A 246 -2.93 17.00 -7.86
N SER A 247 -4.07 17.56 -7.47
CA SER A 247 -4.94 17.00 -6.45
C SER A 247 -6.27 16.55 -7.07
N ASP A 248 -6.74 15.36 -6.70
CA ASP A 248 -8.03 14.83 -7.16
C ASP A 248 -8.85 14.26 -6.01
N PHE A 249 -10.18 14.34 -6.13
CA PHE A 249 -11.13 13.81 -5.17
C PHE A 249 -12.22 13.00 -5.88
N GLN A 250 -12.32 11.73 -5.51
CA GLN A 250 -13.20 10.77 -6.15
C GLN A 250 -14.11 10.11 -5.10
N ILE A 251 -15.38 9.95 -5.48
CA ILE A 251 -16.35 9.17 -4.72
C ILE A 251 -16.57 7.84 -5.43
N GLU A 252 -16.52 6.74 -4.68
CA GLU A 252 -16.89 5.41 -5.14
C GLU A 252 -18.32 5.08 -4.66
N THR A 253 -19.24 4.97 -5.62
CA THR A 253 -20.66 4.79 -5.36
C THR A 253 -20.98 3.40 -4.81
N GLY A 254 -21.78 3.33 -3.76
CA GLY A 254 -22.26 2.10 -3.16
C GLY A 254 -21.32 1.45 -2.15
N GLU A 255 -20.14 2.04 -1.93
CA GLU A 255 -19.09 1.48 -1.08
C GLU A 255 -19.05 2.17 0.29
N ASP A 256 -18.71 1.39 1.32
CA ASP A 256 -18.40 1.90 2.65
C ASP A 256 -16.88 1.87 2.92
N HIS A 257 -16.49 2.28 4.12
CA HIS A 257 -15.09 2.38 4.54
C HIS A 257 -14.32 1.07 4.37
N THR A 258 -14.97 -0.08 4.52
CA THR A 258 -14.30 -1.39 4.53
C THR A 258 -14.24 -2.02 3.14
N SER A 259 -15.25 -1.79 2.31
CA SER A 259 -15.36 -2.41 0.99
C SER A 259 -14.62 -1.64 -0.10
N VAL A 260 -14.53 -0.31 0.03
CA VAL A 260 -13.99 0.58 -1.01
C VAL A 260 -12.57 0.21 -1.47
N VAL A 261 -11.66 -0.14 -0.56
CA VAL A 261 -10.26 -0.46 -0.89
C VAL A 261 -10.13 -1.67 -1.83
N PHE A 262 -11.02 -2.65 -1.72
CA PHE A 262 -11.07 -3.79 -2.62
C PHE A 262 -11.72 -3.43 -3.95
N ARG A 263 -12.76 -2.60 -3.91
CA ARG A 263 -13.47 -2.11 -5.10
C ARG A 263 -12.55 -1.34 -6.03
N VAL A 264 -11.68 -0.50 -5.47
CA VAL A 264 -10.91 0.46 -6.27
C VAL A 264 -9.52 -0.01 -6.66
N ALA A 265 -9.10 -1.23 -6.31
CA ALA A 265 -7.75 -1.73 -6.58
C ALA A 265 -7.34 -1.55 -8.05
N SER A 266 -8.21 -1.93 -9.00
CA SER A 266 -7.93 -1.76 -10.43
C SER A 266 -7.87 -0.29 -10.85
N ARG A 267 -8.78 0.55 -10.34
CA ARG A 267 -8.89 1.98 -10.67
C ARG A 267 -7.69 2.78 -10.14
N VAL A 268 -7.31 2.55 -8.89
CA VAL A 268 -6.11 3.14 -8.27
C VAL A 268 -4.88 2.85 -9.11
N LEU A 269 -4.75 1.60 -9.54
CA LEU A 269 -3.68 1.14 -10.38
C LEU A 269 -3.68 1.82 -11.78
N GLU A 270 -4.83 1.97 -12.43
CA GLU A 270 -4.95 2.71 -13.70
C GLU A 270 -4.54 4.18 -13.54
N GLU A 271 -5.00 4.83 -12.48
CA GLU A 271 -4.70 6.24 -12.18
C GLU A 271 -3.21 6.48 -11.95
N LEU A 272 -2.54 5.55 -11.28
CA LEU A 272 -1.10 5.57 -11.14
C LEU A 272 -0.35 5.43 -12.46
N THR A 273 -1.00 4.99 -13.55
CA THR A 273 -0.40 4.97 -14.91
C THR A 273 -0.73 6.19 -15.74
N SER A 274 -1.93 6.76 -15.60
CA SER A 274 -2.35 7.96 -16.34
C SER A 274 -1.64 9.23 -15.87
N THR A 275 -1.19 9.23 -14.62
CA THR A 275 -0.46 10.33 -14.00
C THR A 275 1.03 10.33 -14.35
N ARG A 276 1.57 9.27 -14.96
CA ARG A 276 2.99 9.13 -15.28
C ARG A 276 3.41 9.96 -16.49
N ARG A 277 4.63 10.47 -16.46
CA ARG A 277 5.33 11.00 -17.64
C ARG A 277 5.43 9.90 -18.72
N PHE A 278 5.01 10.22 -19.95
CA PHE A 278 5.44 9.53 -21.16
C PHE A 278 6.51 10.40 -21.84
#